data_AF-A0A5B7TSG3-F1
#
_entry.id   AF-A0A5B7TSG3-F1
#
_cell.length_a   1.000
_cell.length_b   1.000
_cell.length_c   1.000
_cell.angle_alpha   90.00
_cell.angle_beta   90.00
_cell.angle_gamma   90.00
#
_symmetry.space_group_name_H-M   'P 1'
#
loop_
_entity.id
_entity.type
_entity.pdbx_description
1 polymer ?
#
loop_
_entity_poly.entity_id
_entity_poly.type
_entity_poly.pdbx_seq_one_letter_code
_entity_poly.pdbx_strand_id
1 'polypeptide(L)'
;MKIKKLLPFIFGLIFTTISCSSDDVDLNPNYPSEFINTWLESYEESYGIYRPSDYKIFPESIYRQSYTFMINNECEYLVLSPVDAHYIEKGYWEYIEKDNVINIYNPDKELFKKLKVTSIAAELLQIE
;
A
#
# COMPACT_ATOMS: atom_id res chain seq x y z
N MET A 1 0.75 -24.40 -70.53
CA MET A 1 1.93 -23.87 -69.83
C MET A 1 1.52 -22.66 -68.99
N LYS A 2 1.63 -22.81 -67.67
CA LYS A 2 1.67 -21.81 -66.57
C LYS A 2 0.57 -20.72 -66.44
N ILE A 3 -0.14 -20.90 -65.32
CA ILE A 3 -1.08 -20.05 -64.58
C ILE A 3 -0.48 -18.70 -64.19
N LYS A 4 -1.29 -17.63 -64.17
CA LYS A 4 -1.18 -16.57 -63.14
C LYS A 4 -2.58 -16.17 -62.65
N LYS A 5 -2.93 -16.69 -61.47
CA LYS A 5 -4.11 -16.28 -60.69
C LYS A 5 -3.86 -14.88 -60.14
N LEU A 6 -4.82 -13.98 -60.33
CA LEU A 6 -4.89 -12.72 -59.57
C LEU A 6 -5.27 -13.08 -58.13
N LEU A 7 -4.41 -12.77 -57.17
CA LEU A 7 -4.73 -12.88 -55.74
C LEU A 7 -5.11 -11.49 -55.23
N PRO A 8 -6.24 -11.32 -54.52
CA PRO A 8 -6.56 -10.06 -53.87
C PRO A 8 -5.66 -9.87 -52.65
N PHE A 9 -5.03 -8.70 -52.56
CA PHE A 9 -4.25 -8.26 -51.40
C PHE A 9 -5.22 -7.85 -50.29
N ILE A 10 -5.61 -8.81 -49.45
CA ILE A 10 -6.36 -8.52 -48.22
C ILE A 10 -5.35 -7.96 -47.21
N PHE A 11 -5.36 -6.65 -47.05
CA PHE A 11 -4.65 -5.95 -45.98
C PHE A 11 -5.37 -6.25 -44.65
N GLY A 12 -4.96 -7.36 -44.02
CA GLY A 12 -5.43 -7.75 -42.70
C GLY A 12 -4.83 -6.82 -41.65
N LEU A 13 -5.60 -5.83 -41.24
CA LEU A 13 -5.32 -4.95 -40.11
C LEU A 13 -5.40 -5.78 -38.82
N ILE A 14 -4.27 -6.31 -38.34
CA ILE A 14 -4.18 -6.99 -37.05
C ILE A 14 -4.19 -5.91 -35.97
N PHE A 15 -5.39 -5.54 -35.50
CA PHE A 15 -5.53 -4.90 -34.20
C PHE A 15 -5.25 -5.96 -33.13
N THR A 16 -4.01 -6.05 -32.67
CA THR A 16 -3.72 -6.72 -31.41
C THR A 16 -4.27 -5.84 -30.29
N THR A 17 -5.47 -6.14 -29.82
CA THR A 17 -5.95 -5.64 -28.54
C THR A 17 -5.07 -6.27 -27.47
N ILE A 18 -4.14 -5.48 -26.93
CA ILE A 18 -3.45 -5.81 -25.68
C ILE A 18 -4.54 -5.83 -24.61
N SER A 19 -5.05 -7.02 -24.31
CA SER A 19 -5.89 -7.25 -23.15
C SER A 19 -4.97 -7.10 -21.93
N CYS A 20 -4.91 -5.88 -21.38
CA CYS A 20 -4.39 -5.68 -20.05
C CYS A 20 -5.37 -6.42 -19.12
N SER A 21 -4.99 -7.58 -18.60
CA SER A 21 -5.68 -8.17 -17.46
C SER A 21 -5.43 -7.22 -16.29
N SER A 22 -6.33 -6.28 -16.07
CA SER A 22 -6.49 -5.72 -14.74
C SER A 22 -7.01 -6.88 -13.91
N ASP A 23 -6.12 -7.52 -13.16
CA ASP A 23 -6.54 -8.33 -12.03
C ASP A 23 -7.34 -7.38 -11.14
N ASP A 24 -8.68 -7.50 -11.21
CA ASP A 24 -9.56 -6.78 -10.32
C ASP A 24 -9.18 -7.21 -8.90
N VAL A 25 -8.53 -6.29 -8.18
CA VAL A 25 -8.21 -6.46 -6.76
C VAL A 25 -9.53 -6.69 -6.06
N ASP A 26 -9.67 -7.82 -5.38
CA ASP A 26 -10.85 -8.16 -4.60
C ASP A 26 -10.96 -7.15 -3.43
N LEU A 27 -11.72 -6.09 -3.64
CA LEU A 27 -11.94 -5.00 -2.69
C LEU A 27 -12.92 -5.39 -1.58
N ASN A 28 -12.90 -6.64 -1.11
CA ASN A 28 -13.60 -7.01 0.11
C ASN A 28 -12.61 -6.94 1.29
N PRO A 29 -12.44 -5.77 1.92
CA PRO A 29 -11.45 -5.61 2.95
C PRO A 29 -11.82 -6.42 4.18
N ASN A 30 -11.11 -7.53 4.41
CA ASN A 30 -11.17 -8.25 5.68
C ASN A 30 -10.36 -7.52 6.76
N TYR A 31 -10.63 -6.22 6.96
CA TYR A 31 -9.93 -5.37 7.91
C TYR A 31 -10.87 -4.31 8.53
N PRO A 32 -10.68 -3.95 9.80
CA PRO A 32 -11.32 -2.79 10.45
C PRO A 32 -11.19 -1.53 9.61
N SER A 33 -12.31 -0.85 9.38
CA SER A 33 -12.36 0.40 8.58
C SER A 33 -11.46 1.50 9.13
N GLU A 34 -11.22 1.48 10.43
CA GLU A 34 -10.36 2.38 11.18
C GLU A 34 -8.92 2.35 10.66
N PHE A 35 -8.44 1.23 10.10
CA PHE A 35 -7.10 1.19 9.53
C PHE A 35 -6.90 2.22 8.42
N ILE A 36 -7.96 2.55 7.67
CA ILE A 36 -7.89 3.52 6.57
C ILE A 36 -7.74 4.94 7.13
N ASN A 37 -6.50 5.30 7.43
CA ASN A 37 -6.13 6.58 8.02
C ASN A 37 -4.62 6.83 7.81
N THR A 38 -4.19 8.05 8.13
CA THR A 38 -2.78 8.40 8.36
C THR A 38 -2.50 8.28 9.85
N TRP A 39 -1.75 7.25 10.23
CA TRP A 39 -1.33 6.94 11.58
C TRP A 39 0.04 7.53 11.87
N LEU A 40 0.11 8.45 12.82
CA LEU A 40 1.35 9.07 13.29
C LEU A 40 1.74 8.52 14.65
N GLU A 41 3.01 8.16 14.81
CA GLU A 41 3.54 7.67 16.08
C GLU A 41 3.46 8.77 17.16
N SER A 42 2.76 8.49 18.26
CA SER A 42 2.77 9.34 19.46
C SER A 42 3.73 8.75 20.49
N TYR A 43 5.03 8.79 20.17
CA TYR A 43 6.08 8.30 21.07
C TYR A 43 6.10 9.04 22.42
N GLU A 44 5.46 10.20 22.54
CA GLU A 44 5.28 10.91 23.82
C GLU A 44 4.34 10.19 24.79
N GLU A 45 3.44 9.34 24.27
CA GLU A 45 2.52 8.55 25.08
C GLU A 45 3.16 7.24 25.50
N SER A 46 3.66 6.47 24.51
CA SER A 46 4.44 5.24 24.69
C SER A 46 4.96 4.76 23.33
N TYR A 47 5.95 3.86 23.35
CA TYR A 47 6.32 3.09 22.17
C TYR A 47 5.11 2.32 21.61
N GLY A 48 5.01 2.25 20.28
CA GLY A 48 3.98 1.49 19.59
C GLY A 48 2.58 2.14 19.59
N ILE A 49 2.44 3.35 20.09
CA ILE A 49 1.17 4.10 20.07
C ILE A 49 1.14 5.01 18.85
N TYR A 50 0.08 4.87 18.05
CA TYR A 50 -0.18 5.70 16.89
C TYR A 50 -1.55 6.36 17.01
N ARG A 51 -1.62 7.61 16.58
CA ARG A 51 -2.82 8.45 16.60
C ARG A 51 -3.09 8.95 15.17
N PRO A 52 -4.36 9.22 14.80
CA PRO A 52 -4.66 9.88 13.54
C PRO A 52 -3.89 11.19 13.39
N SER A 53 -3.53 11.55 12.17
CA SER A 53 -2.77 12.78 11.90
C SER A 53 -3.46 14.07 12.36
N ASP A 54 -4.79 14.03 12.51
CA ASP A 54 -5.65 15.12 12.97
C ASP A 54 -6.08 15.02 14.44
N TYR A 55 -5.57 14.03 15.19
CA TYR A 55 -5.93 13.79 16.60
C TYR A 55 -5.60 14.98 17.51
N LYS A 56 -4.41 15.55 17.36
CA LYS A 56 -3.91 16.70 18.14
C LYS A 56 -2.78 17.38 17.40
N ILE A 57 -2.38 18.56 17.90
CA ILE A 57 -1.09 19.14 17.54
C ILE A 57 -0.03 18.34 18.28
N PHE A 58 0.74 17.56 17.54
CA PHE A 58 1.87 16.85 18.11
C PHE A 58 3.06 17.81 18.29
N PRO A 59 3.92 17.57 19.30
CA PRO A 59 5.18 18.28 19.42
C PRO A 59 6.06 18.11 18.18
N GLU A 60 6.90 19.12 17.92
CA GLU A 60 7.91 19.05 16.87
C GLU A 60 8.86 17.88 17.10
N SER A 61 9.19 17.17 16.02
CA SER A 61 10.12 16.06 16.03
C SER A 61 11.03 16.10 14.81
N ILE A 62 12.26 15.65 14.98
CA ILE A 62 13.17 15.37 13.86
C ILE A 62 12.64 14.21 13.02
N TYR A 63 11.98 13.24 13.68
CA TYR A 63 11.40 12.07 13.05
C TYR A 63 10.16 11.59 13.81
N ARG A 64 9.09 11.31 13.08
CA ARG A 64 7.90 10.64 13.62
C ARG A 64 7.45 9.62 12.59
N GLN A 65 7.49 8.33 12.95
CA GLN A 65 7.04 7.29 12.05
C GLN A 65 5.58 7.54 11.65
N SER A 66 5.29 7.38 10.35
CA SER A 66 3.93 7.43 9.82
C SER A 66 3.64 6.22 8.96
N TYR A 67 2.37 5.83 8.95
CA TYR A 67 1.79 4.86 8.03
C TYR A 67 0.44 5.39 7.55
N THR A 68 0.27 5.50 6.24
CA THR A 68 -1.01 5.83 5.61
C THR A 68 -1.52 4.58 4.91
N PHE A 69 -2.64 4.02 5.36
CA PHE A 69 -3.25 2.85 4.73
C PHE A 69 -4.46 3.27 3.90
N MET A 70 -4.49 2.86 2.63
CA MET A 70 -5.55 3.22 1.69
C MET A 70 -6.43 2.01 1.37
N ILE A 71 -7.69 2.28 0.99
CA ILE A 71 -8.73 1.25 0.76
C ILE A 71 -8.39 0.27 -0.36
N ASN A 72 -7.53 0.68 -1.30
CA ASN A 72 -7.07 -0.10 -2.45
C ASN A 72 -5.83 -0.96 -2.16
N ASN A 73 -5.54 -1.24 -0.88
CA ASN A 73 -4.35 -1.98 -0.44
C ASN A 73 -3.01 -1.30 -0.75
N GLU A 74 -3.01 -0.03 -1.17
CA GLU A 74 -1.80 0.78 -1.23
C GLU A 74 -1.53 1.41 0.14
N CYS A 75 -0.26 1.69 0.42
CA CYS A 75 0.14 2.45 1.61
C CYS A 75 1.28 3.41 1.33
N GLU A 76 1.42 4.40 2.20
CA GLU A 76 2.61 5.24 2.30
C GLU A 76 3.23 5.06 3.69
N TYR A 77 4.56 5.06 3.78
CA TYR A 77 5.26 4.95 5.06
C TYR A 77 6.53 5.81 5.07
N LEU A 78 6.80 6.44 6.21
CA LEU A 78 8.01 7.24 6.36
C LEU A 78 9.24 6.33 6.53
N VAL A 79 10.25 6.53 5.71
CA VAL A 79 11.52 5.81 5.75
C VAL A 79 12.62 6.70 6.30
N LEU A 80 13.40 6.16 7.22
CA LEU A 80 14.68 6.72 7.66
C LEU A 80 15.80 6.06 6.83
N SER A 81 16.41 6.83 5.93
CA SER A 81 17.54 6.40 5.12
C SER A 81 18.80 6.21 5.98
N PRO A 82 19.72 5.30 5.61
CA PRO A 82 21.02 5.16 6.30
C PRO A 82 21.88 6.43 6.33
N VAL A 83 21.57 7.42 5.48
CA VAL A 83 22.25 8.73 5.43
C VAL A 83 21.47 9.84 6.16
N ASP A 84 20.58 9.47 7.08
CA ASP A 84 19.78 10.39 7.89
C ASP A 84 18.84 11.29 7.07
N ALA A 85 18.45 10.80 5.89
CA ALA A 85 17.42 11.42 5.06
C ALA A 85 16.06 10.81 5.35
N HIS A 86 15.02 11.63 5.40
CA HIS A 86 13.64 11.19 5.56
C HIS A 86 12.89 11.34 4.25
N TYR A 87 12.17 10.30 3.84
CA TYR A 87 11.29 10.36 2.69
C TYR A 87 10.08 9.44 2.88
N ILE A 88 8.99 9.75 2.18
CA ILE A 88 7.82 8.89 2.13
C ILE A 88 8.02 7.91 0.99
N GLU A 89 7.88 6.62 1.30
CA GLU A 89 7.88 5.55 0.30
C GLU A 89 6.47 5.03 0.09
N LYS A 90 6.17 4.61 -1.14
CA LYS A 90 4.89 3.97 -1.48
C LYS A 90 5.01 2.46 -1.43
N GLY A 91 3.91 1.77 -1.21
CA GLY A 91 3.92 0.32 -1.15
C GLY A 91 2.53 -0.27 -1.10
N TYR A 92 2.47 -1.52 -0.65
CA TYR A 92 1.24 -2.26 -0.50
C TYR A 92 1.09 -2.76 0.93
N TRP A 93 -0.14 -2.96 1.37
CA TRP A 93 -0.42 -3.51 2.69
C TRP A 93 -1.57 -4.50 2.66
N GLU A 94 -1.52 -5.41 3.61
CA GLU A 94 -2.62 -6.33 3.92
C GLU A 94 -2.72 -6.52 5.43
N TYR A 95 -3.91 -6.88 5.89
CA TYR A 95 -4.15 -7.28 7.26
C TYR A 95 -4.41 -8.79 7.32
N ILE A 96 -3.60 -9.49 8.12
CA ILE A 96 -3.74 -10.91 8.39
C ILE A 96 -4.52 -11.07 9.71
N GLU A 97 -5.84 -11.16 9.62
CA GLU A 97 -6.76 -11.22 10.76
C GLU A 97 -6.41 -12.33 11.75
N LYS A 98 -6.11 -13.54 11.24
CA LYS A 98 -5.75 -14.70 12.07
C LYS A 98 -4.61 -14.39 13.04
N ASP A 99 -3.65 -13.58 12.59
CA ASP A 99 -2.43 -13.28 13.33
C ASP A 99 -2.46 -11.86 13.92
N ASN A 100 -3.49 -11.06 13.67
CA ASN A 100 -3.57 -9.63 13.97
C ASN A 100 -2.31 -8.88 13.52
N VAL A 101 -1.87 -9.08 12.27
CA VAL A 101 -0.64 -8.46 11.73
C VAL A 101 -0.97 -7.65 10.48
N ILE A 102 -0.42 -6.45 10.39
CA ILE A 102 -0.32 -5.70 9.14
C ILE A 102 1.02 -6.06 8.49
N ASN A 103 0.99 -6.61 7.29
CA ASN A 103 2.19 -6.72 6.46
C ASN A 103 2.27 -5.49 5.55
N ILE A 104 3.45 -4.89 5.47
CA ILE A 104 3.77 -3.79 4.54
C ILE A 104 4.81 -4.32 3.56
N TYR A 105 4.56 -4.09 2.28
CA TYR A 105 5.40 -4.47 1.16
C TYR A 105 5.92 -3.22 0.45
N ASN A 106 7.16 -3.28 -0.02
CA ASN A 106 7.75 -2.22 -0.85
C ASN A 106 7.14 -2.21 -2.27
N PRO A 107 7.51 -1.25 -3.15
CA PRO A 107 7.02 -1.23 -4.53
C PRO A 107 7.31 -2.50 -5.33
N ASP A 108 8.40 -3.20 -4.99
CA ASP A 108 8.80 -4.47 -5.60
C ASP A 108 8.02 -5.68 -5.05
N LYS A 109 7.04 -5.45 -4.17
CA LYS A 109 6.21 -6.46 -3.47
C LYS A 109 7.01 -7.39 -2.54
N GLU A 110 8.18 -6.96 -2.12
CA GLU A 110 8.94 -7.62 -1.07
C GLU A 110 8.44 -7.16 0.29
N LEU A 111 8.35 -8.08 1.25
CA LEU A 111 7.93 -7.77 2.61
C LEU A 111 8.94 -6.82 3.26
N PHE A 112 8.51 -5.59 3.53
CA PHE A 112 9.32 -4.55 4.17
C PHE A 112 9.17 -4.56 5.69
N LYS A 113 7.93 -4.67 6.20
CA LYS A 113 7.64 -4.56 7.64
C LYS A 113 6.45 -5.45 8.02
N LYS A 114 6.49 -5.98 9.24
CA LYS A 114 5.33 -6.57 9.92
C LYS A 114 5.01 -5.74 11.15
N LEU A 115 3.76 -5.34 11.31
CA LEU A 115 3.27 -4.62 12.48
C LEU A 115 2.24 -5.49 13.18
N LYS A 116 2.54 -5.92 14.40
CA LYS A 116 1.63 -6.76 15.17
C LYS A 116 0.67 -5.86 15.93
N VAL A 117 -0.61 -5.92 15.56
CA VAL A 117 -1.66 -5.04 16.08
C VAL A 117 -2.18 -5.61 17.40
N THR A 118 -2.14 -4.79 18.44
CA THR A 118 -2.71 -5.12 19.76
C THR A 118 -4.05 -4.43 19.99
N SER A 119 -4.28 -3.25 19.39
CA SER A 119 -5.55 -2.54 19.44
C SER A 119 -5.74 -1.64 18.22
N ILE A 120 -6.98 -1.53 17.74
CA ILE A 120 -7.40 -0.59 16.69
C ILE A 120 -8.76 0.01 17.06
N ALA A 121 -8.88 1.33 17.01
CA ALA A 121 -10.08 2.12 17.22
C ALA A 121 -9.96 3.45 16.44
N ALA A 122 -11.03 4.23 16.36
CA ALA A 122 -11.07 5.47 15.57
C ALA A 122 -9.89 6.44 15.83
N GLU A 123 -9.39 6.51 17.07
CA GLU A 123 -8.31 7.40 17.48
C GLU A 123 -7.05 6.68 18.01
N LEU A 124 -6.94 5.37 17.80
CA LEU A 124 -5.82 4.58 18.32
C LEU A 124 -5.47 3.41 17.40
N LEU A 125 -4.22 3.35 16.98
CA LEU A 125 -3.56 2.15 16.49
C LEU A 125 -2.43 1.82 17.47
N GLN A 126 -2.46 0.63 18.06
CA GLN A 126 -1.40 0.16 18.94
C GLN A 126 -0.74 -1.08 18.34
N ILE A 127 0.60 -1.07 18.31
CA ILE A 127 1.44 -2.13 17.76
C ILE A 127 2.52 -2.56 18.77
N GLU A 128 3.01 -3.80 18.64
CA GLU A 128 4.16 -4.34 19.40
C GLU A 128 5.41 -4.57 18.53
#